data_AF-A0A2L2N555-F1
#
_entry.id   AF-A0A2L2N555-F1
#
_cell.length_a   1.000
_cell.length_b   1.000
_cell.length_c   1.000
_cell.angle_alpha   90.00
_cell.angle_beta   90.00
_cell.angle_gamma   90.00
#
_symmetry.space_group_name_H-M   'P 1'
#
loop_
_entity.id
_entity.type
_entity.pdbx_description
1 polymer ?
#
loop_
_entity_poly.entity_id
_entity_poly.type
_entity_poly.pdbx_seq_one_letter_code
_entity_poly.pdbx_strand_id
1 'polypeptide(L)' 'MSDILKHIEENPKETRRLIGLEYEQLQQLIENAEQLNYEKQALLESKKIRIIAGGGGRKPKLSVKVQIIF' A
#
# COMPACT_ATOMS: atom_id res chain seq x y z
N MET A 1 6.20 10.82 8.27
CA MET A 1 5.13 9.91 7.78
C MET A 1 5.60 8.48 7.58
N SER A 2 6.87 8.26 7.22
CA SER A 2 7.60 7.00 7.41
C SER A 2 7.65 6.52 8.87
N ASP A 3 7.44 7.45 9.80
CA ASP A 3 7.74 7.25 11.22
C ASP A 3 6.73 6.36 11.91
N ILE A 4 5.45 6.40 11.53
CA ILE A 4 4.41 5.53 12.11
C ILE A 4 4.63 4.07 11.69
N LEU A 5 4.93 3.86 10.39
CA LEU A 5 5.27 2.54 9.86
C LEU A 5 6.51 1.96 10.53
N LYS A 6 7.57 2.76 10.64
CA LYS A 6 8.78 2.36 11.38
C LYS A 6 8.46 2.05 12.82
N HIS A 7 7.61 2.83 13.48
CA HIS A 7 7.26 2.59 14.88
C HIS A 7 6.49 1.29 15.09
N ILE A 8 5.64 0.91 14.13
CA ILE A 8 4.91 -0.36 14.13
C ILE A 8 5.86 -1.54 13.87
N GLU A 9 6.84 -1.39 12.96
CA GLU A 9 7.88 -2.40 12.71
C GLU A 9 8.85 -2.54 13.89
N GLU A 10 9.21 -1.44 14.55
CA GLU A 10 10.13 -1.41 15.70
C GLU A 10 9.50 -1.96 16.98
N ASN A 11 8.16 -1.90 17.11
CA ASN A 11 7.44 -2.31 18.32
C ASN A 11 6.35 -3.37 18.05
N PRO A 12 6.71 -4.58 17.59
CA PRO A 12 5.75 -5.64 17.25
C PRO A 12 4.85 -6.05 18.42
N LYS A 13 5.31 -5.89 19.68
CA LYS A 13 4.52 -6.15 20.89
C LYS A 13 3.49 -5.07 21.19
N GLU A 14 3.78 -3.81 20.84
CA GLU A 14 2.84 -2.70 21.00
C GLU A 14 1.86 -2.63 19.84
N THR A 15 2.18 -3.20 18.68
CA THR A 15 1.28 -3.30 17.52
C THR A 15 -0.07 -3.92 17.90
N ARG A 16 -0.06 -4.98 18.73
CA ARG A 16 -1.28 -5.60 19.27
C ARG A 16 -2.07 -4.67 20.19
N ARG A 17 -1.40 -3.80 20.93
CA ARG A 17 -2.04 -2.82 21.82
C ARG A 17 -2.57 -1.59 21.07
N LEU A 18 -1.86 -1.17 20.02
CA LEU A 18 -2.16 0.02 19.22
C LEU A 18 -3.25 -0.24 18.18
N ILE A 19 -3.21 -1.40 17.52
CA ILE A 19 -4.07 -1.74 16.37
C ILE A 19 -5.07 -2.86 16.76
N GLY A 20 -4.81 -3.60 17.83
CA GLY A 20 -5.66 -4.74 18.22
C GLY A 20 -5.38 -6.02 17.44
N LEU A 21 -4.35 -6.04 16.59
CA LEU A 21 -3.99 -7.14 15.69
C LEU A 21 -2.55 -7.60 15.94
N GLU A 22 -2.30 -8.90 15.74
CA GLU A 22 -0.93 -9.41 15.76
C GLU A 22 -0.12 -8.82 14.61
N TYR A 23 1.17 -8.58 14.85
CA TYR A 23 2.07 -8.01 13.84
C TYR A 23 2.11 -8.86 12.57
N GLU A 24 2.10 -10.19 12.69
CA GLU A 24 2.07 -11.08 11.51
C GLU A 24 0.77 -10.93 10.70
N GLN A 25 -0.38 -10.78 11.36
CA GLN A 25 -1.66 -10.56 10.68
C GLN A 25 -1.68 -9.21 9.96
N LEU A 26 -1.11 -8.18 10.59
CA LEU A 26 -0.95 -6.88 9.96
C LEU A 26 -0.06 -6.96 8.72
N GLN A 27 1.06 -7.69 8.81
CA GLN A 27 1.97 -7.85 7.69
C GLN A 27 1.31 -8.58 6.51
N GLN A 28 0.56 -9.65 6.79
CA GLN A 28 -0.23 -10.36 5.77
C GLN A 28 -1.29 -9.46 5.13
N LEU A 29 -1.96 -8.62 5.91
CA LEU A 29 -2.96 -7.67 5.40
C LEU A 29 -2.33 -6.63 4.47
N ILE A 30 -1.14 -6.13 4.81
CA ILE A 30 -0.42 -5.17 3.98
C ILE A 30 0.00 -5.81 2.65
N GLU A 31 0.55 -7.03 2.68
CA GLU A 31 0.92 -7.76 1.45
C GLU A 31 -0.28 -8.03 0.56
N ASN A 32 -1.39 -8.50 1.13
CA ASN A 32 -2.63 -8.72 0.40
C ASN A 32 -3.16 -7.42 -0.22
N ALA A 33 -3.12 -6.32 0.52
CA ALA A 33 -3.56 -5.02 0.03
C ALA A 33 -2.65 -4.48 -1.09
N GLU A 34 -1.34 -4.72 -1.03
CA GLU A 34 -0.41 -4.43 -2.12
C GLU A 34 -0.78 -5.20 -3.39
N GLN A 35 -0.98 -6.51 -3.29
CA GLN A 35 -1.39 -7.34 -4.43
C GLN A 35 -2.71 -6.87 -5.05
N LEU A 36 -3.73 -6.62 -4.21
CA LEU A 36 -5.03 -6.15 -4.66
C LEU A 36 -4.95 -4.79 -5.36
N ASN A 37 -4.07 -3.91 -4.89
CA ASN A 37 -3.83 -2.62 -5.54
C ASN A 37 -3.16 -2.79 -6.92
N TYR A 38 -2.17 -3.68 -7.04
CA TYR A 38 -1.56 -4.01 -8.33
C TYR A 38 -2.59 -4.57 -9.31
N GLU A 39 -3.43 -5.51 -8.88
CA GLU A 39 -4.50 -6.08 -9.70
C GLU A 39 -5.51 -5.02 -10.15
N LYS A 40 -5.94 -4.14 -9.23
CA LYS A 40 -6.82 -3.00 -9.56
C LYS A 40 -6.17 -2.06 -10.57
N GLN A 41 -4.89 -1.73 -10.39
CA GLN A 41 -4.17 -0.87 -11.32
C GLN A 41 -4.06 -1.52 -12.70
N ALA A 42 -3.68 -2.80 -12.77
CA ALA A 42 -3.60 -3.56 -14.02
C ALA A 42 -4.97 -3.62 -14.73
N LEU A 43 -6.05 -3.81 -13.98
CA LEU A 43 -7.42 -3.84 -14.52
C LEU A 43 -7.89 -2.46 -14.99
N LEU A 44 -7.52 -1.38 -14.30
CA LEU A 44 -7.77 -0.02 -14.75
C LEU A 44 -6.94 0.33 -16.00
N GLU A 45 -5.71 -0.18 -16.09
CA GLU A 45 -4.88 -0.01 -17.27
C GLU A 45 -5.41 -0.78 -18.47
N SER A 46 -5.90 -2.01 -18.28
CA SER A 46 -6.47 -2.83 -19.36
C SER A 46 -7.79 -2.27 -19.89
N LYS A 47 -8.58 -1.59 -19.03
CA LYS A 47 -9.82 -0.91 -19.43
C LYS A 47 -9.62 0.48 -20.03
N LYS A 48 -8.41 1.05 -19.98
CA LYS A 48 -8.15 2.40 -20.51
C LYS A 48 -8.02 2.36 -22.03
N ILE A 49 -8.94 3.04 -22.72
CA ILE A 49 -8.79 3.39 -24.14
C ILE A 49 -7.87 4.62 -24.19
N ARG A 50 -6.62 4.45 -24.64
CA ARG A 50 -5.62 5.53 -24.69
C ARG A 50 -5.46 6.06 -26.13
N ILE A 51 -5.46 7.38 -26.27
CA ILE A 51 -5.11 8.07 -27.53
C ILE A 51 -3.58 8.30 -27.61
N ILE A 52 -2.89 8.34 -26.46
CA ILE A 52 -1.44 8.59 -26.31
C ILE A 52 -0.75 7.50 -25.47
N ALA A 53 0.56 7.32 -25.66
CA ALA A 53 1.35 6.37 -24.88
C ALA A 53 1.30 6.66 -23.37
N GLY A 54 1.33 5.60 -22.55
CA GLY A 54 1.35 5.73 -21.09
C GLY A 54 2.61 6.44 -20.59
N GLY A 55 2.46 7.30 -19.58
CA GLY A 55 3.59 7.97 -18.93
C GLY A 55 3.56 9.49 -18.94
N GLY A 56 2.59 10.13 -19.60
CA GLY A 56 2.43 11.59 -19.60
C GLY A 56 1.89 12.18 -18.29
N GLY A 57 1.44 11.36 -17.34
CA GLY A 57 0.88 11.79 -16.07
C GLY A 57 1.94 12.07 -15.00
N ARG A 58 1.62 12.94 -14.03
CA ARG A 58 2.50 13.21 -12.88
C ARG A 58 2.65 11.96 -12.03
N LYS A 59 3.90 11.54 -11.78
CA LYS A 59 4.19 10.41 -10.89
C LYS A 59 3.65 10.68 -9.48
N PRO A 60 3.07 9.67 -8.81
CA PRO A 60 2.63 9.82 -7.43
C PRO A 60 3.80 10.18 -6.52
N LYS A 61 3.55 11.07 -5.54
CA LYS A 61 4.55 11.53 -4.57
C LYS A 61 4.82 10.52 -3.45
N LEU A 62 3.89 9.59 -3.22
CA LEU A 62 3.95 8.62 -2.13
C LEU A 62 4.27 7.22 -2.67
N SER A 63 5.02 6.45 -1.89
CA SER A 63 5.21 5.02 -2.16
C SER A 63 3.87 4.26 -2.07
N VAL A 64 3.74 3.19 -2.85
CA VAL A 64 2.53 2.34 -2.92
C VAL A 64 2.11 1.87 -1.53
N LYS A 65 3.08 1.44 -0.71
CA LYS A 65 2.86 0.98 0.67
C LYS A 65 2.25 2.06 1.57
N VAL A 66 2.68 3.31 1.39
CA VAL A 66 2.14 4.45 2.16
C VAL A 66 0.74 4.84 1.67
N GLN A 67 0.47 4.77 0.37
CA GLN A 67 -0.86 5.03 -0.20
C GLN A 67 -1.91 3.96 0.18
N ILE A 68 -1.46 2.77 0.53
CA ILE A 68 -2.36 1.69 0.94
C ILE A 68 -2.79 1.86 2.40
N ILE A 69 -1.90 2.40 3.24
CA ILE A 69 -2.14 2.55 4.68
C ILE A 69 -2.89 3.86 5.00
N PHE A 70 -2.78 4.89 4.15
CA PHE A 70 -3.41 6.22 4.30
C PHE A 70 -4.10 6.66 3.01
#